data_AF-A0A3M5P7V2-F1
#
_entry.id   AF-A0A3M5P7V2-F1
#
_cell.length_a   1.000
_cell.length_b   1.000
_cell.length_c   1.000
_cell.angle_alpha   90.00
_cell.angle_beta   90.00
_cell.angle_gamma   90.00
#
_symmetry.space_group_name_H-M   'P 1'
#
loop_
_entity.id
_entity.type
_entity.pdbx_description
1 polymer ?
#
loop_
_entity_poly.entity_id
_entity_poly.type
_entity_poly.pdbx_seq_one_letter_code
_entity_poly.pdbx_strand_id
1 'polypeptide(L)'
;MDDSLEEDPQRAAFEQVIGLLTPLRQHRQASAERAQRQAQVELKSMLDHLSVTRASLDRERDQQKQQRETLAQAHLERTISRHDVDRWHARENTMLDCLAAIRQDIQQQQLRIDEQQALVHERQRQAKASQRAVEKLACMSEALNEEG
;
A
#
# COMPACT_ATOMS: atom_id res chain seq x y z
N MET A 1 37.40 11.90 55.37
CA MET A 1 36.77 12.82 54.42
C MET A 1 36.12 11.91 53.39
N ASP A 2 35.02 11.32 53.81
CA ASP A 2 34.24 10.37 53.03
C ASP A 2 32.96 11.13 52.68
N ASP A 3 33.09 12.03 51.70
CA ASP A 3 31.93 12.71 51.11
C ASP A 3 31.28 11.70 50.19
N SER A 4 30.60 10.71 50.78
CA SER A 4 29.58 9.93 50.09
C SER A 4 28.46 10.91 49.75
N LEU A 5 28.59 11.59 48.60
CA LEU A 5 27.50 12.29 47.96
C LEU A 5 26.35 11.29 47.85
N GLU A 6 25.36 11.40 48.74
CA GLU A 6 24.10 10.68 48.61
C GLU A 6 23.59 10.94 47.19
N GLU A 7 23.49 9.88 46.38
CA GLU A 7 22.89 9.97 45.06
C GLU A 7 21.54 10.66 45.20
N ASP A 8 21.33 11.74 44.44
CA ASP A 8 20.05 12.46 44.45
C ASP A 8 18.93 11.45 44.19
N PRO A 9 18.02 11.21 45.15
CA PRO A 9 16.97 10.20 45.02
C PRO A 9 16.05 10.48 43.82
N GLN A 10 15.96 11.74 43.37
CA GLN A 10 15.21 12.10 42.17
C GLN A 10 15.93 11.64 40.90
N ARG A 11 17.26 11.73 40.85
CA ARG A 11 18.09 11.26 39.75
C ARG A 11 18.02 9.75 39.61
N ALA A 12 18.21 9.01 40.70
CA ALA A 12 18.11 7.55 40.72
C ALA A 12 16.72 7.06 40.27
N ALA A 13 15.65 7.73 40.72
CA ALA A 13 14.30 7.44 40.25
C ALA A 13 14.12 7.70 38.75
N PHE A 14 14.70 8.79 38.22
CA PHE A 14 14.61 9.14 36.80
C PHE A 14 15.37 8.14 35.91
N GLU A 15 16.57 7.73 36.32
CA GLU A 15 17.35 6.67 35.66
C GLU A 15 16.59 5.34 35.63
N GLN A 16 15.95 4.96 36.74
CA GLN A 16 15.11 3.77 36.81
C GLN A 16 13.93 3.84 35.84
N VAL A 17 13.24 4.99 35.76
CA VAL A 17 12.14 5.19 34.79
C VAL A 17 12.65 5.11 33.35
N ILE A 18 13.79 5.71 33.03
CA ILE A 18 14.39 5.62 31.69
C ILE A 18 14.76 4.17 31.35
N GLY A 19 15.37 3.44 32.28
CA GLY A 19 15.71 2.03 32.11
C GLY A 19 14.49 1.16 31.82
N LEU A 20 13.35 1.44 32.44
CA LEU A 20 12.09 0.74 32.19
C LEU A 20 11.43 1.15 30.85
N LEU A 21 11.43 2.44 30.50
CA LEU A 21 10.74 2.95 29.32
C LEU A 21 11.50 2.68 28.01
N THR A 22 12.83 2.66 28.05
CA THR A 22 13.68 2.47 26.85
C THR A 22 13.36 1.20 26.06
N PRO A 23 13.39 -0.01 26.65
CA PRO A 23 13.09 -1.24 25.91
C PRO A 23 11.66 -1.25 25.37
N LEU A 24 10.69 -0.70 26.13
CA LEU A 24 9.31 -0.58 25.68
C LEU A 24 9.16 0.31 24.44
N ARG A 25 9.85 1.46 24.42
CA ARG A 25 9.79 2.38 23.28
C ARG A 25 10.56 1.85 22.08
N GLN A 26 11.71 1.20 22.27
CA GLN A 26 12.43 0.51 21.20
C GLN A 26 11.59 -0.60 20.56
N HIS A 27 10.88 -1.39 21.37
CA HIS A 27 9.96 -2.40 20.84
C HIS A 27 8.82 -1.78 20.03
N ARG A 28 8.23 -0.67 20.51
CA ARG A 28 7.18 0.07 19.79
C ARG A 28 7.70 0.67 18.47
N GLN A 29 8.91 1.22 18.46
CA GLN A 29 9.57 1.69 17.24
C GLN A 29 9.72 0.55 16.23
N ALA A 30 10.34 -0.56 16.63
CA ALA A 30 10.55 -1.72 15.76
C ALA A 30 9.21 -2.26 15.21
N SER A 31 8.17 -2.29 16.05
CA SER A 31 6.83 -2.72 15.63
C SER A 31 6.21 -1.76 14.61
N ALA A 32 6.32 -0.44 14.82
CA ALA A 32 5.81 0.56 13.89
C ALA A 32 6.55 0.53 12.54
N GLU A 33 7.87 0.33 12.55
CA GLU A 33 8.66 0.18 11.33
C GLU A 33 8.30 -1.09 10.54
N ARG A 34 8.05 -2.20 11.22
CA ARG A 34 7.56 -3.43 10.56
C ARG A 34 6.19 -3.21 9.93
N ALA A 35 5.27 -2.55 10.64
CA ALA A 35 3.95 -2.23 10.13
C ALA A 35 4.01 -1.30 8.91
N GLN A 36 4.89 -0.29 8.93
CA GLN A 36 5.14 0.58 7.79
C GLN A 36 5.66 -0.23 6.58
N ARG A 37 6.67 -1.08 6.79
CA ARG A 37 7.23 -1.93 5.72
C ARG A 37 6.17 -2.85 5.14
N GLN A 38 5.35 -3.48 5.97
CA GLN A 38 4.28 -4.35 5.52
C GLN A 38 3.27 -3.60 4.64
N ALA A 39 2.82 -2.42 5.09
CA ALA A 39 1.88 -1.60 4.33
C ALA A 39 2.45 -1.16 2.97
N GLN A 40 3.75 -0.87 2.90
CA GLN A 40 4.44 -0.52 1.65
C GLN A 40 4.55 -1.71 0.69
N VAL A 41 4.83 -2.91 1.20
CA VAL A 41 4.86 -4.15 0.38
C VAL A 41 3.49 -4.44 -0.20
N GLU A 42 2.44 -4.32 0.61
CA GLU A 42 1.06 -4.49 0.16
C GLU A 42 0.67 -3.47 -0.91
N LEU A 43 0.97 -2.18 -0.69
CA LEU A 43 0.74 -1.13 -1.69
C LEU A 43 1.43 -1.45 -3.02
N LYS A 44 2.69 -1.89 -2.97
CA LYS A 44 3.43 -2.31 -4.17
C LYS A 44 2.72 -3.45 -4.89
N SER A 45 2.31 -4.49 -4.16
CA SER A 45 1.58 -5.63 -4.73
C SER A 45 0.28 -5.20 -5.41
N MET A 46 -0.44 -4.23 -4.84
CA MET A 46 -1.67 -3.71 -5.42
C MET A 46 -1.41 -2.92 -6.71
N LEU A 47 -0.34 -2.11 -6.73
CA LEU A 47 0.08 -1.38 -7.94
C LEU A 47 0.53 -2.32 -9.06
N ASP A 48 1.28 -3.38 -8.70
CA ASP A 48 1.70 -4.41 -9.66
C ASP A 48 0.48 -5.13 -10.24
N HIS A 49 -0.51 -5.48 -9.40
CA HIS A 49 -1.76 -6.08 -9.86
C HIS A 49 -2.56 -5.15 -10.79
N LEU A 50 -2.69 -3.87 -10.43
CA LEU A 50 -3.34 -2.86 -11.27
C LEU A 50 -2.67 -2.72 -12.64
N SER A 51 -1.33 -2.76 -12.68
CA SER A 51 -0.56 -2.75 -13.93
C SER A 51 -0.91 -3.96 -14.80
N VAL A 52 -1.00 -5.15 -14.23
CA VAL A 52 -1.41 -6.38 -14.93
C VAL A 52 -2.84 -6.26 -15.46
N THR A 53 -3.79 -5.77 -14.65
CA THR A 53 -5.19 -5.60 -15.08
C THR A 53 -5.32 -4.59 -16.21
N ARG A 54 -4.57 -3.47 -16.18
CA ARG A 54 -4.50 -2.50 -17.28
C ARG A 54 -3.95 -3.12 -18.56
N ALA A 55 -2.86 -3.89 -18.46
CA ALA A 55 -2.32 -4.61 -19.60
C ALA A 55 -3.30 -5.65 -20.17
N SER A 56 -4.14 -6.26 -19.32
CA SER A 56 -5.21 -7.16 -19.76
C SER A 56 -6.29 -6.40 -20.53
N LEU A 57 -6.66 -5.19 -20.09
CA LEU A 57 -7.62 -4.34 -20.81
C LEU A 57 -7.13 -4.02 -22.22
N ASP A 58 -5.86 -3.65 -22.36
CA ASP A 58 -5.29 -3.30 -23.67
C ASP A 58 -5.26 -4.51 -24.61
N ARG A 59 -4.85 -5.68 -24.10
CA ARG A 59 -4.89 -6.94 -24.87
C ARG A 59 -6.31 -7.29 -25.32
N GLU A 60 -7.28 -7.16 -24.43
CA GLU A 60 -8.68 -7.44 -24.75
C GLU A 60 -9.20 -6.49 -25.84
N ARG A 61 -8.84 -5.21 -25.79
CA ARG A 61 -9.19 -4.23 -26.84
C ARG A 61 -8.57 -4.60 -28.19
N ASP A 62 -7.31 -4.99 -28.22
CA ASP A 62 -6.62 -5.40 -29.44
C ASP A 62 -7.24 -6.67 -30.03
N GLN A 63 -7.54 -7.65 -29.18
CA GLN A 63 -8.21 -8.88 -29.59
C GLN A 63 -9.59 -8.60 -30.18
N GLN A 64 -10.40 -7.76 -29.54
CA GLN A 64 -11.72 -7.38 -30.05
C GLN A 64 -11.62 -6.63 -31.39
N LYS A 65 -10.64 -5.74 -31.54
CA LYS A 65 -10.38 -5.05 -32.81
C LYS A 65 -10.07 -6.06 -33.93
N GLN A 66 -9.17 -7.01 -33.68
CA GLN A 66 -8.81 -8.04 -34.65
C GLN A 66 -10.00 -8.94 -35.00
N GLN A 67 -10.83 -9.31 -34.01
CA GLN A 67 -12.06 -10.09 -34.25
C GLN A 67 -13.05 -9.33 -35.13
N ARG A 68 -13.27 -8.04 -34.86
CA ARG A 68 -14.13 -7.18 -35.68
C ARG A 68 -13.62 -7.03 -37.10
N GLU A 69 -12.31 -6.83 -37.29
CA GLU A 69 -11.68 -6.75 -38.61
C GLU A 69 -11.82 -8.06 -39.40
N THR A 70 -11.57 -9.20 -38.74
CA THR A 70 -11.70 -10.53 -39.36
C THR A 70 -13.15 -10.80 -39.80
N LEU A 71 -14.13 -10.47 -38.95
CA LEU A 71 -15.54 -10.59 -39.27
C LEU A 71 -15.95 -9.67 -40.43
N ALA A 72 -15.48 -8.41 -40.41
CA ALA A 72 -15.75 -7.47 -41.47
C ALA A 72 -15.21 -7.98 -42.82
N GLN A 73 -13.99 -8.51 -42.86
CA GLN A 73 -13.41 -9.11 -44.07
C GLN A 73 -14.16 -10.36 -44.53
N ALA A 74 -14.60 -11.22 -43.61
CA ALA A 74 -15.29 -12.47 -43.94
C ALA A 74 -16.68 -12.26 -44.56
N HIS A 75 -17.30 -11.10 -44.29
CA HIS A 75 -18.68 -10.81 -44.65
C HIS A 75 -18.85 -9.57 -45.54
N LEU A 76 -17.76 -8.87 -45.89
CA LEU A 76 -17.81 -7.78 -46.86
C LEU A 76 -18.40 -8.29 -48.18
N GLU A 77 -19.35 -7.54 -48.74
CA GLU A 77 -19.98 -7.82 -50.05
C GLU A 77 -20.73 -9.16 -50.14
N ARG A 78 -21.05 -9.80 -49.00
CA ARG A 78 -21.82 -11.04 -48.93
C ARG A 78 -23.21 -10.80 -48.35
N THR A 79 -24.20 -11.54 -48.83
CA THR A 79 -25.53 -11.58 -48.22
C THR A 79 -25.47 -12.38 -46.93
N ILE A 80 -25.73 -11.72 -45.80
CA ILE A 80 -25.70 -12.31 -44.47
C ILE A 80 -27.13 -12.61 -44.03
N SER A 81 -27.38 -13.75 -43.40
CA SER A 81 -28.71 -14.04 -42.87
C SER A 81 -29.00 -13.15 -41.65
N ARG A 82 -30.27 -12.82 -41.41
CA ARG A 82 -30.67 -12.06 -40.21
C ARG A 82 -30.23 -12.76 -38.92
N HIS A 83 -30.30 -14.09 -38.88
CA HIS A 83 -29.86 -14.88 -37.72
C HIS A 83 -28.36 -14.71 -37.44
N ASP A 84 -27.52 -14.61 -38.48
CA ASP A 84 -26.08 -14.37 -38.32
C ASP A 84 -25.79 -12.96 -37.77
N VAL A 85 -26.57 -11.97 -38.20
CA VAL A 85 -26.49 -10.60 -37.67
C VAL A 85 -26.86 -10.56 -36.18
N ASP A 86 -27.94 -11.24 -35.79
CA ASP A 86 -28.34 -11.33 -34.38
C ASP A 86 -27.27 -12.02 -33.53
N ARG A 87 -26.66 -13.10 -34.03
CA ARG A 87 -25.53 -13.79 -33.35
C ARG A 87 -24.30 -12.88 -33.22
N TRP A 88 -24.02 -12.08 -34.23
CA TRP A 88 -22.91 -11.13 -34.17
C TRP A 88 -23.17 -10.04 -33.12
N HIS A 89 -24.36 -9.45 -33.09
CA HIS A 89 -24.73 -8.48 -32.06
C HIS A 89 -24.63 -9.04 -30.65
N ALA A 90 -25.06 -10.29 -30.42
CA ALA A 90 -24.92 -10.93 -29.13
C ALA A 90 -23.45 -11.05 -28.71
N ARG A 91 -22.57 -11.49 -29.62
CA ARG A 91 -21.12 -11.55 -29.36
C ARG A 91 -20.51 -10.18 -29.09
N GLU A 92 -20.91 -9.17 -29.86
CA GLU A 92 -20.46 -7.79 -29.69
C GLU A 92 -20.82 -7.25 -28.31
N ASN A 93 -22.05 -7.49 -27.85
CA ASN A 93 -22.47 -7.10 -26.50
C ASN A 93 -21.64 -7.81 -25.43
N THR A 94 -21.41 -9.13 -25.55
CA THR A 94 -20.56 -9.86 -24.59
C THR A 94 -19.14 -9.31 -24.53
N MET A 95 -18.56 -8.94 -25.68
CA MET A 95 -17.24 -8.31 -25.75
C MET A 95 -17.22 -6.95 -25.04
N LEU A 96 -18.24 -6.12 -25.25
CA LEU A 96 -18.38 -4.82 -24.58
C LEU A 96 -18.56 -4.99 -23.07
N ASP A 97 -19.36 -5.97 -22.64
CA ASP A 97 -19.57 -6.30 -21.22
C ASP A 97 -18.26 -6.73 -20.55
N CYS A 98 -17.45 -7.54 -21.23
CA CYS A 98 -16.11 -7.92 -20.76
C CYS A 98 -15.21 -6.68 -20.54
N LEU A 99 -15.17 -5.75 -21.49
CA LEU A 99 -14.41 -4.50 -21.32
C LEU A 99 -14.95 -3.64 -20.19
N ALA A 100 -16.27 -3.59 -20.01
CA ALA A 100 -16.89 -2.85 -18.93
C ALA A 100 -16.51 -3.43 -17.57
N ALA A 101 -16.53 -4.77 -17.42
CA ALA A 101 -16.12 -5.45 -16.21
C ALA A 101 -14.65 -5.16 -15.85
N ILE A 102 -13.72 -5.28 -16.82
CA ILE A 102 -12.30 -4.99 -16.57
C ILE A 102 -12.09 -3.52 -16.15
N ARG A 103 -12.81 -2.58 -16.76
CA ARG A 103 -12.74 -1.16 -16.38
C ARG A 103 -13.27 -0.92 -14.97
N GLN A 104 -14.37 -1.57 -14.61
CA GLN A 104 -14.93 -1.49 -13.26
C GLN A 104 -13.95 -2.04 -12.22
N ASP A 105 -13.29 -3.17 -12.52
CA ASP A 105 -12.26 -3.75 -11.64
C ASP A 105 -11.09 -2.79 -11.45
N ILE A 106 -10.61 -2.15 -12.53
CA ILE A 106 -9.55 -1.12 -12.46
C ILE A 106 -9.97 0.04 -11.55
N GLN A 107 -11.22 0.51 -11.65
CA GLN A 107 -11.73 1.59 -10.81
C GLN A 107 -11.78 1.18 -9.33
N GLN A 108 -12.25 -0.02 -9.02
CA GLN A 108 -12.28 -0.54 -7.65
C GLN A 108 -10.88 -0.72 -7.07
N GLN A 109 -9.94 -1.23 -7.86
CA GLN A 109 -8.55 -1.36 -7.46
C GLN A 109 -7.92 0.00 -7.16
N GLN A 110 -8.21 1.03 -7.97
CA GLN A 110 -7.70 2.37 -7.75
C GLN A 110 -8.20 2.95 -6.42
N LEU A 111 -9.48 2.80 -6.09
CA LEU A 111 -10.04 3.24 -4.81
C LEU A 111 -9.33 2.56 -3.63
N ARG A 112 -9.13 1.24 -3.70
CA ARG A 112 -8.40 0.49 -2.65
C ARG A 112 -6.94 0.91 -2.54
N ILE A 113 -6.30 1.23 -3.66
CA ILE A 113 -4.92 1.75 -3.67
C ILE A 113 -4.87 3.10 -2.96
N ASP A 114 -5.83 3.98 -3.20
CA ASP A 114 -5.88 5.30 -2.55
C ASP A 114 -6.06 5.16 -1.03
N GLU A 115 -6.92 4.24 -0.58
CA GLU A 115 -7.06 3.87 0.85
C GLU A 115 -5.74 3.33 1.43
N GLN A 116 -5.07 2.42 0.70
CA GLN A 116 -3.79 1.85 1.15
C GLN A 116 -2.67 2.90 1.20
N GLN A 117 -2.65 3.86 0.28
CA GLN A 117 -1.71 4.98 0.31
C GLN A 117 -1.92 5.83 1.57
N ALA A 118 -3.16 6.14 1.91
CA ALA A 118 -3.48 6.86 3.14
C ALA A 118 -2.99 6.10 4.39
N LEU A 119 -3.19 4.78 4.42
CA LEU A 119 -2.68 3.92 5.49
C LEU A 119 -1.15 3.94 5.58
N VAL A 120 -0.44 3.84 4.45
CA VAL A 120 1.03 3.93 4.42
C VAL A 120 1.51 5.27 5.01
N HIS A 121 0.86 6.37 4.66
CA HIS A 121 1.20 7.69 5.22
C HIS A 121 0.95 7.78 6.73
N GLU A 122 -0.12 7.16 7.24
CA GLU A 122 -0.37 7.06 8.68
C GLU A 122 0.72 6.23 9.38
N ARG A 123 1.04 5.04 8.86
CA ARG A 123 2.09 4.17 9.43
C ARG A 123 3.46 4.84 9.43
N GLN A 124 3.78 5.59 8.38
CA GLN A 124 5.01 6.38 8.32
C GLN A 124 5.05 7.47 9.40
N ARG A 125 3.92 8.16 9.66
CA ARG A 125 3.83 9.14 10.76
C ARG A 125 4.01 8.47 12.13
N GLN A 126 3.39 7.30 12.33
CA GLN A 126 3.52 6.53 13.57
C GLN A 126 4.95 6.03 13.81
N ALA A 127 5.63 5.54 12.78
CA ALA A 127 7.03 5.11 12.86
C ALA A 127 7.94 6.29 13.25
N LYS A 128 7.80 7.44 12.59
CA LYS A 128 8.53 8.67 12.93
C LYS A 128 8.27 9.14 14.35
N ALA A 129 7.02 9.10 14.81
CA ALA A 129 6.69 9.47 16.19
C ALA A 129 7.32 8.51 17.22
N SER A 130 7.33 7.21 16.91
CA SER A 130 7.93 6.19 17.78
C SER A 130 9.45 6.33 17.84
N GLN A 131 10.10 6.62 16.71
CA GLN A 131 11.52 6.92 16.64
C GLN A 131 11.88 8.15 17.50
N ARG A 132 11.17 9.28 17.32
CA ARG A 132 11.38 10.49 18.14
C ARG A 132 11.21 10.24 19.63
N ALA A 133 10.29 9.35 20.01
CA ALA A 133 10.08 9.00 21.41
C ALA A 133 11.23 8.19 22.01
N VAL A 134 11.95 7.42 21.21
CA VAL A 134 13.20 6.73 21.60
C VAL A 134 14.34 7.73 21.67
N GLU A 135 14.52 8.57 20.64
CA GLU A 135 15.53 9.64 20.61
C GLU A 135 15.40 10.57 21.82
N LYS A 136 14.18 10.95 22.19
CA LYS A 136 13.94 11.76 23.40
C LYS A 136 14.42 11.08 24.68
N LEU A 137 14.24 9.76 24.82
CA LEU A 137 14.76 9.04 25.99
C LEU A 137 16.30 8.96 25.96
N ALA A 138 16.89 8.76 24.79
CA ALA A 138 18.34 8.76 24.63
C ALA A 138 18.94 10.12 25.05
N CYS A 139 18.40 11.24 24.55
CA CYS A 139 18.84 12.57 24.97
C CYS A 139 18.66 12.82 26.47
N MET A 140 17.57 12.33 27.08
CA MET A 140 17.36 12.45 28.52
C MET A 140 18.37 11.61 29.32
N SER A 141 18.75 10.43 28.82
CA SER A 141 19.80 9.60 29.45
C SER A 141 21.19 10.23 29.30
N GLU A 142 21.47 10.86 28.16
CA GLU A 142 22.72 11.59 27.93
C GLU A 142 22.84 12.79 28.86
N ALA A 143 21.78 13.60 28.99
CA ALA A 143 21.75 14.75 29.90
C ALA A 143 22.00 14.34 31.36
N LEU A 144 21.40 13.24 31.81
CA LEU A 144 21.67 12.70 33.15
C LEU A 144 23.13 12.28 33.32
N ASN A 145 23.77 11.72 32.29
CA ASN A 145 25.16 11.32 32.37
C ASN A 145 26.13 12.51 32.32
N GLU A 146 25.78 13.61 31.66
CA GLU A 146 26.57 14.84 31.59
C GLU A 146 26.47 15.69 32.89
N GLU A 147 25.40 15.53 33.67
CA GLU A 147 25.16 16.21 34.95
C GLU A 147 25.72 15.46 36.18
N GLY A 148 26.37 14.29 36.01
CA GLY A 148 27.10 13.59 37.09
C GLY A 148 28.61 13.65 36.94
#